data_AF-A0A4D4LVC2-F1
#
_entry.id   AF-A0A4D4LVC2-F1
#
_cell.length_a   1.000
_cell.length_b   1.000
_cell.length_c   1.000
_cell.angle_alpha   90.00
_cell.angle_beta   90.00
_cell.angle_gamma   90.00
#
_symmetry.space_group_name_H-M   'P 1'
#
loop_
_entity.id
_entity.type
_entity.pdbx_description
1 polymer ?
#
loop_
_entity_poly.entity_id
_entity_poly.type
_entity_poly.pdbx_seq_one_letter_code
_entity_poly.pdbx_strand_id
1 'polypeptide(L)'
;MVGHGAYGPPPPSTGSTGRGTTDAGAPASLDTHLAGPVDTHLAGPAADALADPVQVGHKFSRQHTMRRAGLPVPAFFVLTAEAFAASVPVPAGFPGTGASAGDLMAWARAARDRVRAVRVPAELAGRILAAFDELAGPDGLVAVRGCTAAQADGSGEDGADDPFAGLSDSYLYVRRDAVLDRVVDCWSSAYNPEAVLYRVRRGVDVTAVRVAVGVQRMVPGVRSFVMFTRDPRGGAQQAVVAAAHGIGEGIVQEKADIDHFFVNRADGAVRGELAVKSVMVGLDPARADEGPVVLPVPAPLARKAVLSDADVRRVGALAARAEELFGGPQDIEGTITSDGAIHLVQARPVVQTGSVVQTGSVVQTGPVPGEGAVPGAGAVPGAGAAPGDEAVPPVPWTNHNLTESFPGVTSALTYSQARVFYRTGFADFYRRVGVPKRSLRRNQHHLSRMIGHLDGRVYYRLDAWFALHGQIPGFELIRPMWQRSLGFTQPPDHARPDEGDRRRAWGRCCGPRPASAGPTSPNPADCGSSCAGGTS
;
A
#
# COMPACT_ATOMS: atom_id res chain seq x y z
N MET A 1 55.60 -5.60 9.39
CA MET A 1 55.05 -6.94 9.65
C MET A 1 53.65 -6.97 9.04
N VAL A 2 53.47 -7.00 7.72
CA VAL A 2 53.56 -8.15 6.77
C VAL A 2 52.84 -9.40 7.28
N GLY A 3 51.76 -9.75 6.60
CA GLY A 3 51.00 -10.99 6.74
C GLY A 3 49.81 -11.05 5.76
N HIS A 4 50.10 -10.95 4.46
CA HIS A 4 49.16 -11.21 3.36
C HIS A 4 48.82 -12.71 3.28
N GLY A 5 47.53 -13.05 3.11
CA GLY A 5 47.07 -14.37 2.66
C GLY A 5 46.31 -14.22 1.35
N ALA A 6 46.94 -14.58 0.25
CA ALA A 6 46.44 -14.45 -1.11
C ALA A 6 45.64 -15.67 -1.57
N TYR A 7 44.70 -15.40 -2.46
CA TYR A 7 43.97 -16.33 -3.32
C TYR A 7 44.91 -17.27 -4.10
N GLY A 8 44.52 -18.54 -4.21
CA GLY A 8 45.08 -19.52 -5.16
C GLY A 8 44.00 -20.01 -6.15
N PRO A 9 44.32 -20.18 -7.46
CA PRO A 9 43.38 -20.60 -8.49
C PRO A 9 43.22 -22.14 -8.57
N PRO A 10 42.18 -22.68 -9.26
CA PRO A 10 41.85 -24.10 -9.27
C PRO A 10 42.69 -24.92 -10.30
N PRO A 11 42.83 -26.25 -10.12
CA PRO A 11 43.50 -27.12 -11.08
C PRO A 11 42.58 -27.56 -12.24
N PRO A 12 43.13 -28.12 -13.35
CA PRO A 12 42.61 -27.94 -14.70
C PRO A 12 41.62 -29.00 -15.19
N SER A 13 40.84 -28.59 -16.18
CA SER A 13 39.95 -29.41 -17.02
C SER A 13 40.72 -30.34 -17.97
N THR A 14 40.40 -31.63 -17.95
CA THR A 14 40.77 -32.56 -19.03
C THR A 14 39.66 -32.60 -20.08
N GLY A 15 39.94 -32.02 -21.25
CA GLY A 15 39.12 -32.19 -22.45
C GLY A 15 39.43 -33.51 -23.14
N SER A 16 38.39 -34.23 -23.54
CA SER A 16 38.45 -35.35 -24.49
C SER A 16 37.67 -34.94 -25.74
N THR A 17 38.37 -34.93 -26.86
CA THR A 17 37.91 -34.61 -28.22
C THR A 17 37.10 -35.74 -28.84
N GLY A 18 35.96 -35.41 -29.47
CA GLY A 18 35.26 -36.27 -30.42
C GLY A 18 34.44 -35.44 -31.41
N ARG A 19 34.79 -35.53 -32.70
CA ARG A 19 34.18 -34.81 -33.85
C ARG A 19 32.96 -35.56 -34.42
N GLY A 20 32.04 -34.77 -34.99
CA GLY A 20 31.10 -35.13 -36.07
C GLY A 20 29.78 -35.78 -35.61
N THR A 21 28.59 -35.47 -36.11
CA THR A 21 28.14 -34.75 -37.31
C THR A 21 26.68 -34.28 -37.10
N THR A 22 26.30 -33.24 -37.85
CA THR A 22 24.98 -32.66 -38.14
C THR A 22 23.74 -33.52 -37.87
N ASP A 23 22.75 -32.96 -37.15
CA ASP A 23 21.35 -33.02 -37.60
C ASP A 23 20.53 -31.84 -37.03
N ALA A 24 19.59 -31.36 -37.83
CA ALA A 24 18.74 -30.20 -37.58
C ALA A 24 17.50 -30.59 -36.76
N GLY A 25 17.21 -29.84 -35.69
CA GLY A 25 15.96 -29.99 -34.94
C GLY A 25 15.87 -29.01 -33.76
N ALA A 26 15.04 -27.99 -33.88
CA ALA A 26 14.52 -27.22 -32.76
C ALA A 26 13.16 -27.80 -32.30
N PRO A 27 12.65 -27.51 -31.09
CA PRO A 27 13.28 -26.88 -29.94
C PRO A 27 13.37 -27.84 -28.73
N ALA A 28 14.44 -27.71 -27.94
CA ALA A 28 14.55 -28.41 -26.66
C ALA A 28 13.54 -27.82 -25.65
N SER A 29 12.57 -28.64 -25.27
CA SER A 29 11.70 -28.44 -24.13
C SER A 29 12.54 -28.28 -22.87
N LEU A 30 12.33 -27.17 -22.14
CA LEU A 30 12.85 -27.01 -20.78
C LEU A 30 12.14 -28.00 -19.85
N ASP A 31 12.74 -29.18 -19.69
CA ASP A 31 12.53 -30.01 -18.51
C ASP A 31 13.09 -29.25 -17.30
N THR A 32 12.19 -28.64 -16.53
CA THR A 32 12.51 -28.17 -15.17
C THR A 32 11.69 -29.00 -14.19
N HIS A 33 12.36 -29.99 -13.62
CA HIS A 33 11.92 -30.76 -12.48
C HIS A 33 11.46 -29.84 -11.34
N LEU A 34 10.15 -29.81 -11.09
CA LEU A 34 9.56 -29.33 -9.83
C LEU A 34 8.73 -30.46 -9.23
N ALA A 35 9.42 -31.52 -8.79
CA ALA A 35 8.88 -32.49 -7.86
C ALA A 35 9.52 -32.24 -6.49
N GLY A 36 8.90 -31.36 -5.70
CA GLY A 36 9.14 -31.25 -4.25
C GLY A 36 8.03 -31.98 -3.49
N PRO A 37 8.28 -32.48 -2.27
CA PRO A 37 7.40 -33.42 -1.58
C PRO A 37 6.09 -32.80 -1.07
N VAL A 38 5.20 -33.74 -0.73
CA VAL A 38 3.74 -33.73 -0.64
C VAL A 38 3.18 -32.83 0.48
N ASP A 39 2.07 -32.15 0.18
CA ASP A 39 1.22 -31.39 1.12
C ASP A 39 0.93 -32.21 2.39
N THR A 40 1.54 -31.85 3.52
CA THR A 40 1.35 -32.55 4.80
C THR A 40 0.58 -31.69 5.80
N HIS A 41 -0.65 -32.14 6.08
CA HIS A 41 -1.63 -31.57 7.01
C HIS A 41 -1.26 -31.90 8.45
N LEU A 42 -1.29 -30.91 9.35
CA LEU A 42 -1.15 -31.15 10.78
C LEU A 42 -2.42 -30.80 11.55
N ALA A 43 -3.20 -31.88 11.77
CA ALA A 43 -4.59 -32.02 12.23
C ALA A 43 -5.58 -32.12 11.04
N GLY A 44 -6.20 -33.31 10.83
CA GLY A 44 -6.86 -33.76 9.58
C GLY A 44 -8.20 -33.10 9.21
N PRO A 45 -8.99 -33.60 8.22
CA PRO A 45 -8.80 -34.71 7.26
C PRO A 45 -8.45 -34.25 5.82
N ALA A 46 -7.85 -35.17 5.03
CA ALA A 46 -7.63 -35.19 3.54
C ALA A 46 -7.02 -33.96 2.81
N ALA A 47 -6.35 -34.23 1.67
CA ALA A 47 -5.71 -33.25 0.77
C ALA A 47 -6.56 -32.03 0.38
N ASP A 48 -7.88 -32.13 0.51
CA ASP A 48 -8.86 -31.09 0.18
C ASP A 48 -8.96 -29.97 1.24
N ALA A 49 -8.46 -30.18 2.48
CA ALA A 49 -8.59 -29.17 3.56
C ALA A 49 -7.78 -27.89 3.32
N LEU A 50 -6.69 -27.94 2.54
CA LEU A 50 -5.93 -26.74 2.16
C LEU A 50 -6.67 -25.90 1.12
N ALA A 51 -7.63 -26.46 0.39
CA ALA A 51 -8.46 -25.70 -0.54
C ALA A 51 -9.64 -25.01 0.17
N ASP A 52 -9.98 -25.41 1.40
CA ASP A 52 -11.13 -24.90 2.14
C ASP A 52 -10.78 -23.64 2.98
N PRO A 53 -11.26 -22.45 2.60
CA PRO A 53 -11.00 -21.22 3.36
C PRO A 53 -11.62 -21.22 4.76
N VAL A 54 -12.59 -22.10 5.08
CA VAL A 54 -13.11 -22.26 6.44
C VAL A 54 -12.08 -22.92 7.36
N GLN A 55 -11.24 -23.79 6.81
CA GLN A 55 -10.18 -24.47 7.56
C GLN A 55 -8.90 -23.66 7.63
N VAL A 56 -8.53 -22.97 6.55
CA VAL A 56 -7.20 -22.34 6.43
C VAL A 56 -7.24 -20.85 6.11
N GLY A 57 -8.41 -20.25 5.94
CA GLY A 57 -8.54 -18.86 5.50
C GLY A 57 -8.20 -18.67 4.02
N HIS A 58 -8.66 -17.56 3.44
CA HIS A 58 -8.48 -17.29 2.00
C HIS A 58 -7.01 -17.13 1.61
N LYS A 59 -6.15 -16.62 2.50
CA LYS A 59 -4.71 -16.47 2.23
C LYS A 59 -4.05 -17.78 1.85
N PHE A 60 -4.21 -18.82 2.68
CA PHE A 60 -3.55 -20.10 2.48
C PHE A 60 -4.25 -20.96 1.43
N SER A 61 -5.59 -20.89 1.34
CA SER A 61 -6.30 -21.64 0.29
C SER A 61 -5.96 -21.15 -1.11
N ARG A 62 -5.82 -19.83 -1.30
CA ARG A 62 -5.40 -19.25 -2.57
C ARG A 62 -3.94 -19.59 -2.89
N GLN A 63 -3.05 -19.58 -1.90
CA GLN A 63 -1.67 -20.04 -2.09
C GLN A 63 -1.61 -21.52 -2.53
N HIS A 64 -2.42 -22.38 -1.92
CA HIS A 64 -2.52 -23.79 -2.31
C HIS A 64 -3.04 -23.95 -3.75
N THR A 65 -4.11 -23.24 -4.10
CA THR A 65 -4.66 -23.21 -5.47
C THR A 65 -3.63 -22.74 -6.50
N MET A 66 -2.86 -21.69 -6.19
CA MET A 66 -1.76 -21.22 -7.05
C MET A 66 -0.66 -22.28 -7.22
N ARG A 67 -0.27 -22.98 -6.15
CA ARG A 67 0.72 -24.08 -6.23
C ARG A 67 0.24 -25.21 -7.12
N ARG A 68 -1.02 -25.66 -6.94
CA ARG A 68 -1.62 -26.70 -7.77
C ARG A 68 -1.72 -26.32 -9.25
N ALA A 69 -1.87 -25.03 -9.55
CA ALA A 69 -1.83 -24.48 -10.90
C ALA A 69 -0.41 -24.26 -11.47
N GLY A 70 0.64 -24.68 -10.76
CA GLY A 70 2.03 -24.54 -11.19
C GLY A 70 2.53 -23.09 -11.18
N LEU A 71 2.00 -22.23 -10.32
CA LEU A 71 2.58 -20.92 -10.04
C LEU A 71 3.68 -21.07 -8.97
N PRO A 72 4.76 -20.27 -9.03
CA PRO A 72 5.91 -20.43 -8.17
C PRO A 72 5.64 -19.84 -6.78
N VAL A 73 4.88 -20.53 -5.94
CA VAL A 73 4.63 -20.13 -4.55
C VAL A 73 5.57 -20.91 -3.64
N PRO A 74 6.25 -20.29 -2.66
CA PRO A 74 7.09 -21.02 -1.71
C PRO A 74 6.31 -22.11 -0.98
N ALA A 75 6.95 -23.25 -0.71
CA ALA A 75 6.34 -24.34 0.04
C ALA A 75 5.92 -23.88 1.44
N PHE A 76 4.83 -24.44 1.96
CA PHE A 76 4.30 -24.11 3.27
C PHE A 76 3.46 -25.26 3.83
N PHE A 77 3.23 -25.26 5.13
CA PHE A 77 2.20 -26.05 5.80
C PHE A 77 1.30 -25.12 6.63
N VAL A 78 0.12 -25.60 7.03
CA VAL A 78 -0.87 -24.80 7.76
C VAL A 78 -1.35 -25.53 9.00
N LEU A 79 -1.43 -24.81 10.11
CA LEU A 79 -2.22 -25.17 11.28
C LEU A 79 -3.64 -24.65 11.06
N THR A 80 -4.61 -25.55 11.03
CA THR A 80 -6.00 -25.23 10.68
C THR A 80 -6.71 -24.43 11.78
N ALA A 81 -7.87 -23.87 11.43
CA ALA A 81 -8.82 -23.28 12.35
C ALA A 81 -9.25 -24.26 13.47
N GLU A 82 -9.29 -25.56 13.18
CA GLU A 82 -9.55 -26.60 14.17
C GLU A 82 -8.39 -26.73 15.17
N ALA A 83 -7.13 -26.66 14.72
CA ALA A 83 -5.97 -26.65 15.61
C ALA A 83 -5.99 -25.45 16.57
N PHE A 84 -6.44 -24.28 16.10
CA PHE A 84 -6.72 -23.13 16.96
C PHE A 84 -7.81 -23.46 17.98
N ALA A 85 -8.96 -23.97 17.53
CA ALA A 85 -10.10 -24.25 18.41
C ALA A 85 -9.77 -25.27 19.51
N ALA A 86 -8.92 -26.24 19.19
CA ALA A 86 -8.46 -27.27 20.13
C ALA A 86 -7.39 -26.75 21.11
N SER A 87 -6.62 -25.72 20.74
CA SER A 87 -5.48 -25.24 21.53
C SER A 87 -5.78 -23.97 22.32
N VAL A 88 -6.66 -23.11 21.81
CA VAL A 88 -6.91 -21.76 22.34
C VAL A 88 -8.25 -21.75 23.09
N PRO A 89 -8.27 -21.52 24.41
CA PRO A 89 -9.51 -21.40 25.15
C PRO A 89 -10.23 -20.11 24.75
N VAL A 90 -11.56 -20.19 24.61
CA VAL A 90 -12.39 -19.02 24.31
C VAL A 90 -12.27 -18.01 25.48
N PRO A 91 -11.80 -16.78 25.24
CA PRO A 91 -11.65 -15.79 26.30
C PRO A 91 -13.01 -15.41 26.91
N ALA A 92 -13.19 -15.70 28.19
CA ALA A 92 -14.41 -15.33 28.92
C ALA A 92 -14.55 -13.82 29.11
N GLY A 93 -15.80 -13.37 29.34
CA GLY A 93 -16.11 -11.99 29.76
C GLY A 93 -16.19 -10.98 28.62
N PHE A 94 -16.59 -11.39 27.41
CA PHE A 94 -16.84 -10.45 26.32
C PHE A 94 -17.91 -9.44 26.73
N PRO A 95 -17.66 -8.11 26.67
CA PRO A 95 -18.58 -7.10 27.21
C PRO A 95 -19.82 -6.87 26.31
N GLY A 96 -19.93 -7.55 25.17
CA GLY A 96 -21.01 -7.41 24.21
C GLY A 96 -20.69 -6.43 23.08
N THR A 97 -21.41 -6.56 21.97
CA THR A 97 -21.20 -5.73 20.76
C THR A 97 -21.60 -4.26 20.94
N GLY A 98 -22.45 -3.96 21.92
CA GLY A 98 -22.86 -2.60 22.30
C GLY A 98 -21.95 -1.91 23.32
N ALA A 99 -20.88 -2.56 23.77
CA ALA A 99 -19.94 -2.00 24.74
C ALA A 99 -19.15 -0.80 24.18
N SER A 100 -18.56 0.00 25.07
CA SER A 100 -17.72 1.10 24.64
C SER A 100 -16.45 0.61 23.94
N ALA A 101 -15.86 1.43 23.08
CA ALA A 101 -14.57 1.10 22.46
C ALA A 101 -13.47 0.83 23.51
N GLY A 102 -13.50 1.55 24.64
CA GLY A 102 -12.56 1.33 25.75
C GLY A 102 -12.69 -0.05 26.37
N ASP A 103 -13.92 -0.49 26.65
CA ASP A 103 -14.19 -1.82 27.23
C ASP A 103 -13.82 -2.95 26.27
N LEU A 104 -14.14 -2.79 24.98
CA LEU A 104 -13.77 -3.72 23.93
C LEU A 104 -12.25 -3.86 23.81
N MET A 105 -11.52 -2.74 23.83
CA MET A 105 -10.05 -2.76 23.77
C MET A 105 -9.42 -3.36 25.03
N ALA A 106 -10.00 -3.10 26.22
CA ALA A 106 -9.52 -3.69 27.47
C ALA A 106 -9.71 -5.21 27.48
N TRP A 107 -10.90 -5.68 27.08
CA TRP A 107 -11.16 -7.11 26.91
C TRP A 107 -10.24 -7.74 25.86
N ALA A 108 -10.05 -7.08 24.70
CA ALA A 108 -9.19 -7.57 23.63
C ALA A 108 -7.74 -7.78 24.11
N ARG A 109 -7.17 -6.83 24.85
CA ARG A 109 -5.83 -6.98 25.44
C ARG A 109 -5.76 -8.16 26.42
N ALA A 110 -6.72 -8.26 27.33
CA ALA A 110 -6.75 -9.37 28.30
C ALA A 110 -6.93 -10.74 27.61
N ALA A 111 -7.75 -10.80 26.57
CA ALA A 111 -7.93 -11.99 25.74
C ALA A 111 -6.61 -12.37 25.04
N ARG A 112 -5.95 -11.39 24.40
CA ARG A 112 -4.66 -11.59 23.74
C ARG A 112 -3.58 -12.11 24.69
N ASP A 113 -3.47 -11.54 25.89
CA ASP A 113 -2.49 -11.97 26.90
C ASP A 113 -2.76 -13.40 27.39
N ARG A 114 -4.03 -13.80 27.50
CA ARG A 114 -4.39 -15.19 27.80
C ARG A 114 -3.98 -16.15 26.69
N VAL A 115 -4.20 -15.78 25.43
CA VAL A 115 -3.76 -16.61 24.29
C VAL A 115 -2.24 -16.72 24.26
N ARG A 116 -1.51 -15.64 24.54
CA ARG A 116 -0.04 -15.67 24.63
C ARG A 116 0.50 -16.57 25.72
N ALA A 117 -0.28 -16.84 26.77
CA ALA A 117 0.07 -17.79 27.82
C ALA A 117 -0.23 -19.26 27.46
N VAL A 118 -0.88 -19.53 26.32
CA VAL A 118 -1.17 -20.88 25.84
C VAL A 118 0.13 -21.59 25.49
N ARG A 119 0.27 -22.84 25.96
CA ARG A 119 1.32 -23.74 25.51
C ARG A 119 0.77 -24.64 24.40
N VAL A 120 1.50 -24.72 23.30
CA VAL A 120 1.17 -25.66 22.22
C VAL A 120 1.24 -27.09 22.78
N PRO A 121 0.19 -27.93 22.62
CA PRO A 121 0.20 -29.31 23.08
C PRO A 121 1.41 -30.09 22.53
N ALA A 122 2.05 -30.94 23.35
CA ALA A 122 3.32 -31.59 23.01
C ALA A 122 3.28 -32.37 21.68
N GLU A 123 2.19 -33.10 21.42
CA GLU A 123 1.94 -33.80 20.15
C GLU A 123 1.88 -32.86 18.95
N LEU A 124 1.23 -31.69 19.10
CA LEU A 124 1.16 -30.69 18.03
C LEU A 124 2.51 -30.00 17.85
N ALA A 125 3.20 -29.67 18.93
CA ALA A 125 4.54 -29.06 18.90
C ALA A 125 5.55 -29.95 18.18
N GLY A 126 5.60 -31.25 18.50
CA GLY A 126 6.49 -32.20 17.83
C GLY A 126 6.23 -32.29 16.32
N ARG A 127 4.95 -32.28 15.93
CA ARG A 127 4.54 -32.27 14.52
C ARG A 127 4.94 -30.97 13.80
N ILE A 128 4.73 -29.81 14.41
CA ILE A 128 5.14 -28.51 13.85
C ILE A 128 6.65 -28.48 13.61
N LEU A 129 7.44 -28.95 14.59
CA LEU A 129 8.90 -28.97 14.48
C LEU A 129 9.38 -29.94 13.40
N ALA A 130 8.77 -31.13 13.28
CA ALA A 130 9.10 -32.06 12.21
C ALA A 130 8.77 -31.49 10.82
N ALA A 131 7.61 -30.85 10.65
CA ALA A 131 7.24 -30.20 9.40
C ALA A 131 8.13 -28.99 9.08
N PHE A 132 8.57 -28.24 10.10
CA PHE A 132 9.58 -27.19 9.94
C PHE A 132 10.88 -27.77 9.39
N ASP A 133 11.38 -28.86 9.99
CA ASP A 133 12.65 -29.48 9.60
C ASP A 133 12.60 -30.00 8.15
N GLU A 134 11.47 -30.59 7.74
CA GLU A 134 11.25 -30.98 6.34
C GLU A 134 11.17 -29.77 5.40
N LEU A 135 10.50 -28.70 5.83
CA LEU A 135 10.26 -27.52 5.02
C LEU A 135 11.52 -26.67 4.81
N ALA A 136 12.34 -26.46 5.85
CA ALA A 136 13.41 -25.47 5.82
C ALA A 136 14.77 -26.03 6.28
N GLY A 137 14.81 -27.21 6.89
CA GLY A 137 15.99 -27.72 7.58
C GLY A 137 16.20 -27.08 8.96
N PRO A 138 17.12 -27.60 9.78
CA PRO A 138 17.28 -27.19 11.18
C PRO A 138 17.72 -25.71 11.32
N ASP A 139 18.50 -25.20 10.38
CA ASP A 139 19.00 -23.82 10.33
C ASP A 139 18.20 -22.94 9.36
N GLY A 140 17.09 -23.47 8.83
CA GLY A 140 16.24 -22.77 7.88
C GLY A 140 15.48 -21.60 8.52
N LEU A 141 14.98 -20.71 7.66
CA LEU A 141 14.12 -19.61 8.04
C LEU A 141 12.74 -19.77 7.40
N VAL A 142 11.70 -19.43 8.15
CA VAL A 142 10.31 -19.43 7.69
C VAL A 142 9.64 -18.08 7.95
N ALA A 143 8.55 -17.85 7.24
CA ALA A 143 7.54 -16.87 7.58
C ALA A 143 6.38 -17.57 8.29
N VAL A 144 6.00 -17.11 9.48
CA VAL A 144 4.83 -17.57 10.22
C VAL A 144 3.75 -16.51 10.09
N ARG A 145 2.62 -16.85 9.47
CA ARG A 145 1.60 -15.88 9.06
C ARG A 145 0.25 -16.32 9.62
N GLY A 146 -0.48 -15.41 10.26
CA GLY A 146 -1.87 -15.63 10.63
C GLY A 146 -2.82 -15.35 9.46
N CYS A 147 -3.95 -16.04 9.46
CA CYS A 147 -5.11 -15.71 8.64
C CYS A 147 -6.39 -16.03 9.42
N THR A 148 -7.31 -15.06 9.51
CA THR A 148 -8.64 -15.36 10.05
C THR A 148 -9.32 -16.38 9.14
N ALA A 149 -9.87 -17.44 9.71
CA ALA A 149 -10.64 -18.44 8.97
C ALA A 149 -11.94 -17.82 8.41
N ALA A 150 -12.34 -18.26 7.22
CA ALA A 150 -13.62 -17.84 6.67
C ALA A 150 -14.79 -18.40 7.50
N GLN A 151 -15.89 -17.68 7.50
CA GLN A 151 -17.16 -18.16 8.03
C GLN A 151 -17.75 -19.23 7.11
N ALA A 152 -18.75 -19.97 7.60
CA ALA A 152 -19.38 -21.06 6.84
C ALA A 152 -20.04 -20.61 5.53
N ASP A 153 -20.36 -19.31 5.40
CA ASP A 153 -20.89 -18.71 4.17
C ASP A 153 -19.79 -18.26 3.18
N GLY A 154 -18.52 -18.51 3.50
CA GLY A 154 -17.36 -18.13 2.70
C GLY A 154 -16.85 -16.70 2.94
N SER A 155 -17.55 -15.89 3.75
CA SER A 155 -17.10 -14.55 4.10
C SER A 155 -15.88 -14.58 5.02
N GLY A 156 -14.90 -13.72 4.80
CA GLY A 156 -13.68 -13.70 5.61
C GLY A 156 -12.59 -12.81 5.05
N GLU A 157 -11.56 -12.58 5.84
CA GLU A 157 -10.35 -11.84 5.47
C GLU A 157 -9.76 -12.35 4.14
N ASP A 158 -9.25 -11.45 3.30
CA ASP A 158 -8.71 -11.74 1.96
C ASP A 158 -9.75 -12.35 0.97
N GLY A 159 -11.04 -12.27 1.29
CA GLY A 159 -12.15 -12.67 0.42
C GLY A 159 -12.60 -11.57 -0.55
N ALA A 160 -13.50 -11.91 -1.49
CA ALA A 160 -14.04 -10.94 -2.44
C ALA A 160 -14.92 -9.85 -1.77
N ASP A 161 -15.68 -10.23 -0.73
CA ASP A 161 -16.60 -9.35 -0.01
C ASP A 161 -15.94 -8.59 1.15
N ASP A 162 -14.75 -9.03 1.57
CA ASP A 162 -13.96 -8.43 2.63
C ASP A 162 -12.45 -8.48 2.28
N PRO A 163 -12.00 -7.58 1.40
CA PRO A 163 -10.58 -7.51 0.99
C PRO A 163 -9.69 -6.90 2.09
N PHE A 164 -10.26 -6.50 3.25
CA PHE A 164 -9.52 -5.72 4.23
C PHE A 164 -8.38 -6.57 4.80
N ALA A 165 -7.16 -6.11 4.53
CA ALA A 165 -5.94 -6.77 4.93
C ALA A 165 -5.53 -6.40 6.36
N GLY A 166 -4.75 -7.29 6.98
CA GLY A 166 -3.87 -6.91 8.10
C GLY A 166 -4.46 -7.02 9.49
N LEU A 167 -5.50 -7.84 9.68
CA LEU A 167 -6.01 -8.14 11.03
C LEU A 167 -5.23 -9.26 11.72
N SER A 168 -4.39 -9.97 10.97
CA SER A 168 -3.60 -11.09 11.45
C SER A 168 -2.11 -10.77 11.45
N ASP A 169 -1.42 -11.11 12.54
CA ASP A 169 0.03 -10.86 12.68
C ASP A 169 0.82 -11.79 11.75
N SER A 170 1.96 -11.31 11.24
CA SER A 170 2.92 -12.08 10.44
C SER A 170 4.34 -11.81 10.91
N TYR A 171 5.15 -12.87 10.98
CA TYR A 171 6.52 -12.84 11.44
C TYR A 171 7.43 -13.46 10.39
N LEU A 172 8.46 -12.74 9.97
CA LEU A 172 9.41 -13.17 8.95
C LEU A 172 10.77 -13.52 9.58
N TYR A 173 11.58 -14.29 8.86
CA TYR A 173 12.90 -14.76 9.33
C TYR A 173 12.83 -15.52 10.66
N VAL A 174 11.77 -16.32 10.84
CA VAL A 174 11.56 -17.11 12.05
C VAL A 174 12.41 -18.38 11.98
N ARG A 175 13.21 -18.60 13.02
CA ARG A 175 13.99 -19.82 13.22
C ARG A 175 13.17 -20.93 13.86
N ARG A 176 13.72 -22.14 13.84
CA ARG A 176 13.11 -23.34 14.42
C ARG A 176 12.77 -23.20 15.90
N ASP A 177 13.67 -22.62 16.69
CA ASP A 177 13.51 -22.43 18.14
C ASP A 177 12.38 -21.45 18.50
N ALA A 178 12.07 -20.51 17.61
CA ALA A 178 11.03 -19.50 17.81
C ALA A 178 9.68 -19.86 17.17
N VAL A 179 9.59 -20.93 16.35
CA VAL A 179 8.39 -21.18 15.53
C VAL A 179 7.12 -21.39 16.36
N LEU A 180 7.22 -22.08 17.50
CA LEU A 180 6.08 -22.35 18.38
C LEU A 180 5.54 -21.06 19.01
N ASP A 181 6.44 -20.17 19.45
CA ASP A 181 6.08 -18.88 20.02
C ASP A 181 5.39 -18.01 18.96
N ARG A 182 5.90 -17.99 17.72
CA ARG A 182 5.28 -17.23 16.63
C ARG A 182 3.92 -17.78 16.19
N VAL A 183 3.70 -19.09 16.32
CA VAL A 183 2.36 -19.68 16.12
C VAL A 183 1.38 -19.13 17.15
N VAL A 184 1.77 -19.12 18.43
CA VAL A 184 0.93 -18.59 19.51
C VAL A 184 0.69 -17.09 19.35
N ASP A 185 1.71 -16.33 18.95
CA ASP A 185 1.57 -14.90 18.64
C ASP A 185 0.55 -14.67 17.50
N CYS A 186 0.62 -15.43 16.40
CA CYS A 186 -0.37 -15.37 15.33
C CYS A 186 -1.78 -15.74 15.81
N TRP A 187 -1.93 -16.76 16.68
CA TRP A 187 -3.24 -17.05 17.28
C TRP A 187 -3.74 -15.89 18.14
N SER A 188 -2.85 -15.22 18.87
CA SER A 188 -3.20 -14.07 19.71
C SER A 188 -3.71 -12.87 18.91
N SER A 189 -3.33 -12.74 17.64
CA SER A 189 -3.78 -11.64 16.77
C SER A 189 -5.29 -11.65 16.49
N ALA A 190 -5.96 -12.79 16.73
CA ALA A 190 -7.44 -12.84 16.76
C ALA A 190 -8.03 -11.76 17.68
N TYR A 191 -7.30 -11.41 18.76
CA TYR A 191 -7.72 -10.48 19.80
C TYR A 191 -6.92 -9.17 19.78
N ASN A 192 -6.27 -8.84 18.66
CA ASN A 192 -5.74 -7.50 18.48
C ASN A 192 -6.89 -6.46 18.64
N PRO A 193 -6.71 -5.37 19.41
CA PRO A 193 -7.79 -4.44 19.70
C PRO A 193 -8.50 -3.90 18.44
N GLU A 194 -7.74 -3.56 17.42
CA GLU A 194 -8.22 -3.12 16.11
C GLU A 194 -9.04 -4.21 15.41
N ALA A 195 -8.63 -5.47 15.50
CA ALA A 195 -9.32 -6.61 14.91
C ALA A 195 -10.64 -6.91 15.62
N VAL A 196 -10.68 -6.78 16.95
CA VAL A 196 -11.92 -6.90 17.74
C VAL A 196 -12.89 -5.78 17.38
N LEU A 197 -12.43 -4.51 17.36
CA LEU A 197 -13.26 -3.37 17.00
C LEU A 197 -13.83 -3.49 15.58
N TYR A 198 -13.00 -3.93 14.63
CA TYR A 198 -13.42 -4.19 13.26
C TYR A 198 -14.54 -5.22 13.20
N ARG A 199 -14.33 -6.40 13.82
CA ARG A 199 -15.29 -7.51 13.78
C ARG A 199 -16.62 -7.15 14.46
N VAL A 200 -16.58 -6.47 15.61
CA VAL A 200 -17.81 -5.97 16.26
C VAL A 200 -18.58 -5.03 15.34
N ARG A 201 -17.90 -4.13 14.64
CA ARG A 201 -18.54 -3.19 13.69
C ARG A 201 -19.14 -3.90 12.47
N ARG A 202 -18.60 -5.06 12.09
CA ARG A 202 -19.11 -5.91 11.01
C ARG A 202 -20.19 -6.90 11.49
N GLY A 203 -20.52 -6.91 12.78
CA GLY A 203 -21.47 -7.86 13.35
C GLY A 203 -20.95 -9.30 13.41
N VAL A 204 -19.62 -9.48 13.31
CA VAL A 204 -18.97 -10.79 13.41
C VAL A 204 -18.79 -11.14 14.89
N ASP A 205 -19.15 -12.37 15.25
CA ASP A 205 -18.94 -12.88 16.61
C ASP A 205 -17.44 -13.04 16.90
N VAL A 206 -16.91 -12.16 17.73
CA VAL A 206 -15.50 -12.14 18.14
C VAL A 206 -15.08 -13.34 18.98
N THR A 207 -16.03 -14.09 19.56
CA THR A 207 -15.76 -15.28 20.37
C THR A 207 -15.69 -16.55 19.51
N ALA A 208 -16.34 -16.53 18.34
CA ALA A 208 -16.33 -17.61 17.36
C ALA A 208 -15.15 -17.52 16.37
N VAL A 209 -14.37 -16.44 16.39
CA VAL A 209 -13.20 -16.25 15.51
C VAL A 209 -12.20 -17.39 15.68
N ARG A 210 -11.66 -17.88 14.56
CA ARG A 210 -10.57 -18.85 14.49
C ARG A 210 -9.48 -18.31 13.59
N VAL A 211 -8.23 -18.61 13.91
CA VAL A 211 -7.06 -18.19 13.12
C VAL A 211 -6.29 -19.42 12.68
N ALA A 212 -6.17 -19.58 11.37
CA ALA A 212 -5.23 -20.52 10.78
C ALA A 212 -3.83 -19.88 10.77
N VAL A 213 -2.79 -20.70 10.89
CA VAL A 213 -1.39 -20.25 10.88
C VAL A 213 -0.61 -20.99 9.82
N GLY A 214 -0.15 -20.27 8.80
CA GLY A 214 0.71 -20.80 7.75
C GLY A 214 2.18 -20.62 8.12
N VAL A 215 2.96 -21.69 7.99
CA VAL A 215 4.41 -21.68 8.11
C VAL A 215 4.98 -21.91 6.71
N GLN A 216 5.57 -20.86 6.14
CA GLN A 216 6.00 -20.81 4.75
C GLN A 216 7.52 -20.67 4.69
N ARG A 217 8.19 -21.40 3.79
CA ARG A 217 9.65 -21.26 3.59
C ARG A 217 9.98 -19.81 3.27
N MET A 218 10.94 -19.23 4.00
CA MET A 218 11.43 -17.89 3.71
C MET A 218 12.30 -17.93 2.46
N VAL A 219 11.91 -17.18 1.44
CA VAL A 219 12.71 -17.03 0.23
C VAL A 219 13.69 -15.85 0.42
N PRO A 220 15.00 -16.02 0.16
CA PRO A 220 16.00 -14.95 0.29
C PRO A 220 15.90 -13.97 -0.89
N GLY A 221 14.78 -13.25 -0.93
CA GLY A 221 14.52 -12.21 -1.90
C GLY A 221 15.46 -11.02 -1.78
N VAL A 222 16.03 -10.58 -2.89
CA VAL A 222 16.84 -9.34 -2.96
C VAL A 222 16.07 -8.16 -3.55
N ARG A 223 14.92 -8.47 -4.17
CA ARG A 223 13.95 -7.51 -4.71
C ARG A 223 12.55 -8.05 -4.41
N SER A 224 11.58 -7.16 -4.30
CA SER A 224 10.17 -7.52 -4.12
C SER A 224 9.26 -6.67 -4.97
N PHE A 225 8.04 -7.14 -5.16
CA PHE A 225 7.03 -6.40 -5.87
C PHE A 225 5.63 -6.62 -5.28
N VAL A 226 4.78 -5.61 -5.48
CA VAL A 226 3.33 -5.70 -5.39
C VAL A 226 2.79 -5.35 -6.77
N MET A 227 1.99 -6.24 -7.36
CA MET A 227 1.41 -6.06 -8.67
C MET A 227 -0.11 -6.06 -8.61
N PHE A 228 -0.71 -5.00 -9.13
CA PHE A 228 -2.13 -4.94 -9.45
C PHE A 228 -2.32 -5.28 -10.93
N THR A 229 -3.11 -6.31 -11.25
CA THR A 229 -3.35 -6.69 -12.66
C THR A 229 -4.20 -5.69 -13.41
N ARG A 230 -4.85 -4.77 -12.69
CA ARG A 230 -5.52 -3.58 -13.21
C ARG A 230 -5.24 -2.40 -12.28
N ASP A 231 -5.07 -1.21 -12.85
CA ASP A 231 -4.81 0.00 -12.08
C ASP A 231 -6.03 0.31 -11.20
N PRO A 232 -5.87 0.33 -9.86
CA PRO A 232 -6.97 0.58 -8.94
C PRO A 232 -7.54 2.00 -9.06
N ARG A 233 -6.88 2.90 -9.82
CA ARG A 233 -7.34 4.27 -10.10
C ARG A 233 -8.25 4.38 -11.34
N GLY A 234 -8.67 3.24 -11.92
CA GLY A 234 -9.64 3.18 -13.03
C GLY A 234 -9.04 2.80 -14.40
N GLY A 235 -7.75 2.51 -14.48
CA GLY A 235 -7.09 2.08 -15.72
C GLY A 235 -7.28 0.60 -16.00
N ALA A 236 -8.47 0.18 -16.47
CA ALA A 236 -8.77 -1.23 -16.76
C ALA A 236 -7.79 -1.90 -17.75
N GLN A 237 -7.12 -1.09 -18.58
CA GLN A 237 -6.13 -1.53 -19.58
C GLN A 237 -4.67 -1.44 -19.11
N GLN A 238 -4.44 -1.06 -17.85
CA GLN A 238 -3.10 -0.82 -17.33
C GLN A 238 -2.89 -1.66 -16.07
N ALA A 239 -1.82 -2.46 -16.03
CA ALA A 239 -1.36 -3.09 -14.81
C ALA A 239 -0.27 -2.22 -14.16
N VAL A 240 -0.13 -2.33 -12.84
CA VAL A 240 0.83 -1.54 -12.06
C VAL A 240 1.68 -2.47 -11.21
N VAL A 241 2.99 -2.29 -11.25
CA VAL A 241 3.96 -3.01 -10.40
C VAL A 241 4.71 -1.99 -9.56
N ALA A 242 4.52 -2.03 -8.24
CA ALA A 242 5.39 -1.34 -7.29
C ALA A 242 6.53 -2.28 -6.90
N ALA A 243 7.78 -1.82 -6.92
CA ALA A 243 8.94 -2.68 -6.64
C ALA A 243 9.98 -2.00 -5.75
N ALA A 244 10.56 -2.76 -4.83
CA ALA A 244 11.62 -2.31 -3.91
C ALA A 244 12.83 -3.26 -3.95
N HIS A 245 13.99 -2.74 -3.54
CA HIS A 245 15.07 -3.61 -3.07
C HIS A 245 14.70 -4.22 -1.71
N GLY A 246 15.19 -5.43 -1.44
CA GLY A 246 14.86 -6.18 -0.24
C GLY A 246 13.56 -6.98 -0.36
N ILE A 247 12.92 -7.25 0.78
CA ILE A 247 11.70 -8.06 0.88
C ILE A 247 10.42 -7.22 0.84
N GLY A 248 9.30 -7.89 0.53
CA GLY A 248 7.98 -7.27 0.30
C GLY A 248 7.45 -6.44 1.46
N GLU A 249 7.85 -6.74 2.70
CA GLU A 249 7.50 -5.98 3.90
C GLU A 249 7.81 -4.48 3.74
N GLY A 250 8.89 -4.13 3.03
CA GLY A 250 9.24 -2.75 2.76
C GLY A 250 8.22 -2.00 1.90
N ILE A 251 7.57 -2.69 0.96
CA ILE A 251 6.53 -2.11 0.10
C ILE A 251 5.23 -1.99 0.88
N VAL A 252 4.81 -3.08 1.53
CA VAL A 252 3.50 -3.18 2.20
C VAL A 252 3.42 -2.24 3.42
N GLN A 253 4.53 -2.03 4.12
CA GLN A 253 4.61 -1.13 5.28
C GLN A 253 5.10 0.28 4.92
N GLU A 254 5.32 0.58 3.63
CA GLU A 254 5.88 1.87 3.17
C GLU A 254 7.24 2.23 3.84
N LYS A 255 8.06 1.21 4.12
CA LYS A 255 9.39 1.33 4.74
C LYS A 255 10.55 1.25 3.75
N ALA A 256 10.25 1.19 2.46
CA ALA A 256 11.24 1.15 1.39
C ALA A 256 10.88 2.16 0.29
N ASP A 257 11.92 2.70 -0.36
CA ASP A 257 11.75 3.51 -1.56
C ASP A 257 11.40 2.61 -2.75
N ILE A 258 10.32 2.93 -3.47
CA ILE A 258 9.76 2.08 -4.53
C ILE A 258 9.83 2.72 -5.92
N ASP A 259 10.05 1.87 -6.92
CA ASP A 259 9.76 2.19 -8.32
C ASP A 259 8.34 1.78 -8.68
N HIS A 260 7.71 2.52 -9.58
CA HIS A 260 6.45 2.13 -10.20
C HIS A 260 6.67 1.79 -11.67
N PHE A 261 6.16 0.64 -12.09
CA PHE A 261 6.14 0.23 -13.49
C PHE A 261 4.69 0.08 -13.94
N PHE A 262 4.38 0.69 -15.07
CA PHE A 262 3.06 0.66 -15.67
C PHE A 262 3.13 -0.18 -16.94
N VAL A 263 2.28 -1.19 -17.02
CA VAL A 263 2.23 -2.12 -18.15
C VAL A 263 0.92 -1.92 -18.88
N ASN A 264 0.98 -1.52 -20.15
CA ASN A 264 -0.18 -1.54 -21.02
C ASN A 264 -0.52 -3.00 -21.35
N ARG A 265 -1.75 -3.42 -21.03
CA ARG A 265 -2.19 -4.81 -21.20
C ARG A 265 -2.45 -5.18 -22.66
N ALA A 266 -2.65 -4.19 -23.55
CA ALA A 266 -2.92 -4.43 -24.95
C ALA A 266 -1.66 -4.76 -25.77
N ASP A 267 -0.56 -4.07 -25.51
CA ASP A 267 0.69 -4.19 -26.28
C ASP A 267 1.92 -4.60 -25.45
N GLY A 268 1.77 -4.71 -24.11
CA GLY A 268 2.85 -5.07 -23.19
C GLY A 268 3.89 -3.97 -22.98
N ALA A 269 3.63 -2.74 -23.41
CA ALA A 269 4.55 -1.62 -23.24
C ALA A 269 4.75 -1.30 -21.76
N VAL A 270 6.00 -1.11 -21.34
CA VAL A 270 6.40 -0.83 -19.95
C VAL A 270 6.85 0.62 -19.84
N ARG A 271 6.29 1.34 -18.88
CA ARG A 271 6.71 2.70 -18.49
C ARG A 271 7.11 2.72 -17.02
N GLY A 272 8.36 3.08 -16.73
CA GLY A 272 8.87 3.21 -15.36
C GLY A 272 8.81 4.64 -14.83
N GLU A 273 8.44 4.78 -13.56
CA GLU A 273 8.63 5.96 -12.72
C GLU A 273 9.60 5.57 -11.60
N LEU A 274 10.85 6.02 -11.70
CA LEU A 274 11.93 5.54 -10.84
C LEU A 274 12.22 6.51 -9.69
N ALA A 275 12.36 5.97 -8.49
CA ALA A 275 12.80 6.71 -7.31
C ALA A 275 14.31 6.54 -7.08
N VAL A 276 14.92 7.50 -6.38
CA VAL A 276 16.25 7.30 -5.78
C VAL A 276 16.02 6.54 -4.46
N LYS A 277 16.63 5.37 -4.35
CA LYS A 277 16.39 4.42 -3.26
C LYS A 277 17.47 4.57 -2.21
N SER A 278 17.07 5.04 -1.04
CA SER A 278 17.92 5.25 0.12
C SER A 278 17.79 4.10 1.13
N VAL A 279 16.60 3.53 1.26
CA VAL A 279 16.28 2.48 2.24
C VAL A 279 15.56 1.28 1.63
N MET A 280 15.82 0.11 2.21
CA MET A 280 15.20 -1.17 1.90
C MET A 280 14.92 -1.93 3.20
N VAL A 281 14.06 -2.96 3.15
CA VAL A 281 13.82 -3.86 4.28
C VAL A 281 14.41 -5.24 3.98
N GLY A 282 15.12 -5.82 4.94
CA GLY A 282 15.74 -7.13 4.79
C GLY A 282 16.17 -7.74 6.11
N LEU A 283 16.93 -8.83 6.04
CA LEU A 283 17.58 -9.43 7.19
C LEU A 283 18.96 -8.80 7.37
N ASP A 284 19.24 -8.34 8.57
CA ASP A 284 20.58 -7.98 9.01
C ASP A 284 21.19 -9.17 9.78
N PRO A 285 22.25 -9.83 9.27
CA PRO A 285 22.87 -10.95 9.95
C PRO A 285 23.36 -10.61 11.37
N ALA A 286 23.71 -9.35 11.64
CA ALA A 286 24.12 -8.90 12.97
C ALA A 286 22.95 -8.71 13.94
N ARG A 287 21.72 -8.63 13.43
CA ARG A 287 20.48 -8.42 14.18
C ARG A 287 19.41 -9.43 13.76
N ALA A 288 19.83 -10.67 13.50
CA ALA A 288 18.94 -11.69 12.95
C ALA A 288 17.74 -11.99 13.86
N ASP A 289 17.88 -11.80 15.17
CA ASP A 289 16.80 -11.98 16.15
C ASP A 289 15.70 -10.90 16.08
N GLU A 290 15.97 -9.74 15.47
CA GLU A 290 15.00 -8.65 15.31
C GLU A 290 13.99 -8.91 14.17
N GLY A 291 14.26 -9.90 13.32
CA GLY A 291 13.49 -10.15 12.10
C GLY A 291 13.80 -9.08 11.03
N PRO A 292 12.80 -8.63 10.25
CA PRO A 292 13.00 -7.60 9.23
C PRO A 292 13.42 -6.26 9.81
N VAL A 293 14.47 -5.67 9.25
CA VAL A 293 14.98 -4.36 9.64
C VAL A 293 15.15 -3.45 8.43
N VAL A 294 15.07 -2.13 8.67
CA VAL A 294 15.36 -1.12 7.65
C VAL A 294 16.88 -1.01 7.49
N LEU A 295 17.33 -1.08 6.24
CA LEU A 295 18.74 -1.08 5.84
C LEU A 295 18.97 -0.03 4.75
N PRO A 296 20.16 0.56 4.66
CA PRO A 296 20.51 1.42 3.55
C PRO A 296 20.60 0.60 2.25
N VAL A 297 20.11 1.17 1.15
CA VAL A 297 20.33 0.60 -0.18
C VAL A 297 21.79 0.82 -0.59
N PRO A 298 22.52 -0.21 -1.05
CA PRO A 298 23.88 -0.04 -1.55
C PRO A 298 23.97 1.03 -2.65
N ALA A 299 24.99 1.90 -2.57
CA ALA A 299 25.14 3.04 -3.49
C ALA A 299 25.04 2.68 -4.99
N PRO A 300 25.58 1.53 -5.48
CA PRO A 300 25.42 1.13 -6.88
C PRO A 300 23.96 0.81 -7.30
N LEU A 301 23.09 0.52 -6.33
CA LEU A 301 21.68 0.19 -6.56
C LEU A 301 20.75 1.40 -6.41
N ALA A 302 21.16 2.44 -5.67
CA ALA A 302 20.31 3.57 -5.29
C ALA A 302 19.59 4.26 -6.46
N ARG A 303 20.23 4.35 -7.64
CA ARG A 303 19.62 4.95 -8.86
C ARG A 303 19.25 3.94 -9.93
N LYS A 304 19.45 2.65 -9.67
CA LYS A 304 19.10 1.59 -10.61
C LYS A 304 17.60 1.32 -10.52
N ALA A 305 16.97 1.00 -11.65
CA ALA A 305 15.62 0.45 -11.63
C ALA A 305 15.63 -0.88 -10.85
N VAL A 306 14.66 -1.09 -9.95
CA VAL A 306 14.56 -2.36 -9.19
C VAL A 306 14.37 -3.53 -10.14
N LEU A 307 13.51 -3.34 -11.14
CA LEU A 307 13.14 -4.33 -12.14
C LEU A 307 13.57 -3.86 -13.53
N SER A 308 14.05 -4.80 -14.33
CA SER A 308 14.16 -4.60 -15.78
C SER A 308 12.80 -4.78 -16.45
N ASP A 309 12.62 -4.27 -17.68
CA ASP A 309 11.41 -4.53 -18.47
C ASP A 309 11.14 -6.03 -18.65
N ALA A 310 12.19 -6.84 -18.76
CA ALA A 310 12.07 -8.29 -18.82
C ALA A 310 11.52 -8.88 -17.50
N ASP A 311 11.99 -8.39 -16.34
CA ASP A 311 11.43 -8.76 -15.03
C ASP A 311 9.95 -8.37 -14.93
N VAL A 312 9.61 -7.14 -15.33
CA VAL A 312 8.23 -6.64 -15.31
C VAL A 312 7.31 -7.51 -16.17
N ARG A 313 7.75 -7.92 -17.37
CA ARG A 313 6.97 -8.84 -18.23
C ARG A 313 6.84 -10.23 -17.63
N ARG A 314 7.90 -10.77 -17.00
CA ARG A 314 7.82 -12.08 -16.31
C ARG A 314 6.84 -12.05 -15.14
N VAL A 315 6.88 -10.97 -14.34
CA VAL A 315 5.91 -10.72 -13.26
C VAL A 315 4.49 -10.60 -13.84
N GLY A 316 4.32 -9.84 -14.93
CA GLY A 316 3.06 -9.68 -15.62
C GLY A 316 2.45 -10.98 -16.14
N ALA A 317 3.26 -11.87 -16.70
CA ALA A 317 2.81 -13.18 -17.19
C ALA A 317 2.33 -14.09 -16.04
N LEU A 318 3.04 -14.10 -14.91
CA LEU A 318 2.61 -14.85 -13.72
C LEU A 318 1.31 -14.27 -13.14
N ALA A 319 1.19 -12.95 -13.12
CA ALA A 319 0.01 -12.27 -12.63
C ALA A 319 -1.23 -12.47 -13.52
N ALA A 320 -1.05 -12.52 -14.84
CA ALA A 320 -2.13 -12.85 -15.78
C ALA A 320 -2.66 -14.27 -15.55
N ARG A 321 -1.77 -15.25 -15.34
CA ARG A 321 -2.16 -16.62 -14.96
C ARG A 321 -2.93 -16.66 -13.65
N ALA A 322 -2.55 -15.84 -12.66
CA ALA A 322 -3.28 -15.75 -11.40
C ALA A 322 -4.65 -15.05 -11.57
N GLU A 323 -4.76 -13.99 -12.38
CA GLU A 323 -6.04 -13.34 -12.72
C GLU A 323 -6.98 -14.31 -13.44
N GLU A 324 -6.48 -15.11 -14.38
CA GLU A 324 -7.24 -16.16 -15.05
C GLU A 324 -7.72 -17.23 -14.05
N LEU A 325 -6.80 -17.73 -13.21
CA LEU A 325 -7.08 -18.76 -12.20
C LEU A 325 -8.19 -18.35 -11.22
N PHE A 326 -8.23 -17.07 -10.84
CA PHE A 326 -9.20 -16.54 -9.89
C PHE A 326 -10.38 -15.80 -10.54
N GLY A 327 -10.44 -15.77 -11.88
CA GLY A 327 -11.55 -15.20 -12.65
C GLY A 327 -11.73 -13.68 -12.54
N GLY A 328 -10.73 -12.95 -12.05
CA GLY A 328 -10.86 -11.52 -11.78
C GLY A 328 -9.54 -10.83 -11.42
N PRO A 329 -9.52 -9.48 -11.40
CA PRO A 329 -8.29 -8.73 -11.17
C PRO A 329 -7.67 -9.03 -9.81
N GLN A 330 -6.34 -9.08 -9.76
CA GLN A 330 -5.57 -9.51 -8.59
C GLN A 330 -4.58 -8.44 -8.12
N ASP A 331 -4.39 -8.42 -6.81
CA ASP A 331 -3.29 -7.77 -6.10
C ASP A 331 -2.36 -8.88 -5.61
N ILE A 332 -1.15 -8.89 -6.14
CA ILE A 332 -0.20 -10.01 -6.03
C ILE A 332 1.09 -9.50 -5.42
N GLU A 333 1.51 -10.13 -4.33
CA GLU A 333 2.78 -9.86 -3.69
C GLU A 333 3.77 -10.94 -4.09
N GLY A 334 5.01 -10.55 -4.37
CA GLY A 334 6.06 -11.49 -4.75
C GLY A 334 7.46 -11.00 -4.45
N THR A 335 8.40 -11.92 -4.54
CA THR A 335 9.81 -11.67 -4.33
C THR A 335 10.65 -12.26 -5.46
N ILE A 336 11.80 -11.63 -5.71
CA ILE A 336 12.77 -12.05 -6.71
C ILE A 336 14.11 -12.28 -6.03
N THR A 337 14.61 -13.50 -6.16
CA THR A 337 15.91 -13.94 -5.65
C THR A 337 17.07 -13.36 -6.48
N SER A 338 18.29 -13.50 -5.97
CA SER A 338 19.50 -12.99 -6.62
C SER A 338 19.77 -13.62 -8.00
N ASP A 339 19.36 -14.87 -8.20
CA ASP A 339 19.41 -15.59 -9.48
C ASP A 339 18.25 -15.23 -10.43
N GLY A 340 17.32 -14.39 -9.98
CA GLY A 340 16.20 -13.90 -10.79
C GLY A 340 14.97 -14.81 -10.81
N ALA A 341 14.90 -15.85 -9.97
CA ALA A 341 13.67 -16.63 -9.78
C ALA A 341 12.60 -15.77 -9.08
N ILE A 342 11.35 -15.91 -9.53
CA ILE A 342 10.20 -15.18 -9.00
C ILE A 342 9.38 -16.11 -8.14
N HIS A 343 9.04 -15.66 -6.94
CA HIS A 343 8.15 -16.37 -6.03
C HIS A 343 6.93 -15.50 -5.67
N LEU A 344 5.72 -16.01 -5.88
CA LEU A 344 4.48 -15.36 -5.47
C LEU A 344 4.19 -15.71 -4.01
N VAL A 345 4.07 -14.70 -3.15
CA VAL A 345 3.86 -14.89 -1.71
C VAL A 345 2.44 -14.58 -1.27
N GLN A 346 1.64 -13.88 -2.07
CA GLN A 346 0.22 -13.66 -1.82
C GLN A 346 -0.50 -13.28 -3.11
N ALA A 347 -1.78 -13.61 -3.21
CA ALA A 347 -2.68 -13.08 -4.24
C ALA A 347 -4.06 -12.85 -3.62
N ARG A 348 -4.62 -11.66 -3.78
CA ARG A 348 -5.96 -11.28 -3.29
C ARG A 348 -6.76 -10.57 -4.39
N PRO A 349 -8.09 -10.68 -4.42
CA PRO A 349 -8.90 -9.96 -5.40
C PRO A 349 -8.76 -8.44 -5.22
N VAL A 350 -8.68 -7.70 -6.33
CA VAL A 350 -8.81 -6.24 -6.31
C VAL A 350 -10.29 -5.90 -6.21
N VAL A 351 -10.68 -5.09 -5.23
CA VAL A 351 -12.02 -4.52 -5.22
C VAL A 351 -12.14 -3.49 -6.32
N GLN A 352 -12.83 -3.88 -7.39
CA GLN A 352 -13.33 -2.93 -8.38
C GLN A 352 -14.46 -2.15 -7.73
N THR A 353 -14.23 -0.86 -7.47
CA THR A 353 -15.34 0.08 -7.30
C THR A 353 -16.20 -0.01 -8.54
N GLY A 354 -17.45 -0.45 -8.38
CA GLY A 354 -18.33 -0.85 -9.47
C GLY A 354 -18.37 0.14 -10.62
N SER A 355 -18.41 -0.42 -11.83
CA SER A 355 -18.66 0.26 -13.09
C SER A 355 -19.93 1.10 -13.00
N VAL A 356 -19.79 2.39 -12.69
CA VAL A 356 -20.81 3.36 -13.09
C VAL A 356 -20.62 3.58 -14.57
N VAL A 357 -21.68 3.31 -15.34
CA VAL A 357 -21.78 3.67 -16.75
C VAL A 357 -21.29 5.10 -16.93
N GLN A 358 -20.14 5.27 -17.61
CA GLN A 358 -19.63 6.58 -18.00
C GLN A 358 -20.59 7.19 -19.03
N THR A 359 -21.61 7.91 -18.58
CA THR A 359 -22.23 8.98 -19.36
C THR A 359 -21.51 10.28 -19.02
N GLY A 360 -20.39 10.52 -19.72
CA GLY A 360 -19.61 11.75 -19.58
C GLY A 360 -18.30 11.67 -20.35
N SER A 361 -18.32 12.13 -21.60
CA SER A 361 -17.20 12.15 -22.54
C SER A 361 -15.92 12.78 -21.94
N VAL A 362 -14.82 12.04 -21.98
CA VAL A 362 -13.46 12.60 -21.95
C VAL A 362 -12.99 12.63 -23.40
N VAL A 363 -12.89 13.83 -23.97
CA VAL A 363 -12.36 14.05 -25.33
C VAL A 363 -10.84 13.88 -25.30
N GLN A 364 -10.33 12.84 -25.94
CA GLN A 364 -8.94 12.76 -26.39
C GLN A 364 -8.80 13.54 -27.71
N THR A 365 -7.85 14.46 -27.78
CA THR A 365 -7.48 15.14 -29.03
C THR A 365 -6.15 14.57 -29.57
N GLY A 366 -6.19 14.12 -30.83
CA GLY A 366 -5.05 13.70 -31.66
C GLY A 366 -5.51 13.54 -33.13
N PRO A 367 -4.62 13.70 -34.13
CA PRO A 367 -4.96 14.39 -35.39
C PRO A 367 -5.58 13.54 -36.54
N VAL A 368 -6.35 14.25 -37.37
CA VAL A 368 -6.95 14.01 -38.73
C VAL A 368 -5.98 13.28 -39.71
N PRO A 369 -6.37 12.61 -40.84
CA PRO A 369 -7.61 12.76 -41.64
C PRO A 369 -8.22 11.52 -42.35
N GLY A 370 -9.45 11.67 -42.90
CA GLY A 370 -9.85 10.98 -44.14
C GLY A 370 -11.17 10.17 -44.14
N GLU A 371 -12.11 10.64 -44.97
CA GLU A 371 -13.10 9.88 -45.76
C GLU A 371 -14.36 9.25 -45.12
N GLY A 372 -15.53 9.61 -45.69
CA GLY A 372 -16.70 8.72 -45.77
C GLY A 372 -18.01 9.24 -45.17
N ALA A 373 -18.80 9.99 -45.95
CA ALA A 373 -20.26 10.13 -45.77
C ALA A 373 -20.94 8.73 -45.80
N VAL A 374 -22.10 8.47 -45.17
CA VAL A 374 -23.49 8.81 -45.61
C VAL A 374 -24.51 8.56 -44.44
N PRO A 375 -25.79 9.01 -44.53
CA PRO A 375 -26.60 9.51 -43.41
C PRO A 375 -27.89 8.72 -43.11
N GLY A 376 -28.54 9.02 -41.98
CA GLY A 376 -30.00 9.17 -41.92
C GLY A 376 -30.75 8.55 -40.73
N ALA A 377 -31.82 9.26 -40.35
CA ALA A 377 -32.95 8.91 -39.47
C ALA A 377 -32.75 9.03 -37.94
N GLY A 378 -33.54 9.80 -37.18
CA GLY A 378 -34.52 10.82 -37.53
C GLY A 378 -34.81 11.70 -36.31
N ALA A 379 -35.10 12.97 -36.57
CA ALA A 379 -35.37 13.99 -35.55
C ALA A 379 -36.88 14.12 -35.28
N VAL A 380 -37.26 14.30 -34.01
CA VAL A 380 -38.45 15.05 -33.57
C VAL A 380 -38.24 15.50 -32.10
N PRO A 381 -38.88 16.58 -31.59
CA PRO A 381 -38.38 17.95 -31.70
C PRO A 381 -38.29 18.72 -30.36
N GLY A 382 -37.56 19.84 -30.44
CA GLY A 382 -37.34 20.94 -29.49
C GLY A 382 -38.20 21.11 -28.22
N ALA A 383 -37.50 21.25 -27.10
CA ALA A 383 -37.89 22.10 -25.99
C ALA A 383 -36.70 23.01 -25.60
N GLY A 384 -36.84 24.30 -25.90
CA GLY A 384 -36.20 25.44 -25.23
C GLY A 384 -34.67 25.47 -25.12
N ALA A 385 -34.01 26.21 -26.02
CA ALA A 385 -32.67 26.73 -25.77
C ALA A 385 -32.71 27.70 -24.58
N ALA A 386 -32.08 27.32 -23.46
CA ALA A 386 -31.67 28.24 -22.41
C ALA A 386 -30.26 28.76 -22.72
N PRO A 387 -29.96 30.04 -22.48
CA PRO A 387 -28.73 30.66 -22.94
C PRO A 387 -27.54 30.34 -22.02
N GLY A 388 -26.44 29.88 -22.61
CA GLY A 388 -25.10 29.98 -22.04
C GLY A 388 -24.66 28.84 -21.13
N ASP A 389 -24.44 27.64 -21.69
CA ASP A 389 -23.49 26.69 -21.10
C ASP A 389 -22.07 27.24 -21.31
N GLU A 390 -21.66 28.20 -20.49
CA GLU A 390 -20.24 28.35 -20.18
C GLU A 390 -19.81 27.05 -19.50
N ALA A 391 -19.11 26.19 -20.25
CA ALA A 391 -18.59 24.94 -19.74
C ALA A 391 -17.78 25.22 -18.47
N VAL A 392 -18.33 24.87 -17.31
CA VAL A 392 -17.66 25.04 -16.02
C VAL A 392 -16.35 24.27 -16.08
N PRO A 393 -15.18 24.92 -15.96
CA PRO A 393 -13.90 24.24 -16.12
C PRO A 393 -13.79 23.11 -15.09
N PRO A 394 -13.29 21.93 -15.51
CA PRO A 394 -13.20 20.78 -14.63
C PRO A 394 -12.30 21.12 -13.44
N VAL A 395 -12.82 20.92 -12.23
CA VAL A 395 -12.06 21.17 -11.01
C VAL A 395 -11.19 19.96 -10.69
N PRO A 396 -9.86 20.13 -10.57
CA PRO A 396 -8.98 19.02 -10.26
C PRO A 396 -9.08 18.62 -8.77
N TRP A 397 -8.94 17.33 -8.49
CA TRP A 397 -8.98 16.75 -7.15
C TRP A 397 -7.74 15.87 -6.91
N THR A 398 -7.25 15.80 -5.67
CA THR A 398 -6.13 14.92 -5.29
C THR A 398 -6.37 14.32 -3.90
N ASN A 399 -5.94 13.08 -3.67
CA ASN A 399 -5.90 12.48 -2.34
C ASN A 399 -4.46 12.29 -1.83
N HIS A 400 -3.46 12.78 -2.56
CA HIS A 400 -2.06 12.70 -2.17
C HIS A 400 -1.87 13.43 -0.82
N ASN A 401 -1.14 12.81 0.12
CA ASN A 401 -1.00 13.20 1.53
C ASN A 401 -2.28 13.08 2.39
N LEU A 402 -3.47 13.23 1.82
CA LEU A 402 -4.73 13.08 2.56
C LEU A 402 -5.02 11.63 2.99
N THR A 403 -4.45 10.67 2.26
CA THR A 403 -4.49 9.23 2.59
C THR A 403 -3.78 8.88 3.90
N GLU A 404 -2.84 9.72 4.37
CA GLU A 404 -2.19 9.53 5.69
C GLU A 404 -3.20 9.73 6.83
N SER A 405 -4.14 10.66 6.65
CA SER A 405 -5.19 10.96 7.64
C SER A 405 -6.44 10.10 7.44
N PHE A 406 -6.73 9.71 6.20
CA PHE A 406 -7.92 8.95 5.82
C PHE A 406 -7.54 7.80 4.87
N PRO A 407 -6.91 6.73 5.38
CA PRO A 407 -6.54 5.59 4.57
C PRO A 407 -7.79 4.81 4.13
N GLY A 408 -7.82 4.41 2.86
CA GLY A 408 -8.88 3.55 2.33
C GLY A 408 -10.27 4.20 2.23
N VAL A 409 -11.31 3.40 2.46
CA VAL A 409 -12.71 3.84 2.36
C VAL A 409 -13.14 4.55 3.65
N THR A 410 -13.40 5.84 3.53
CA THR A 410 -13.93 6.72 4.57
C THR A 410 -15.45 6.71 4.57
N SER A 411 -16.06 6.39 5.71
CA SER A 411 -17.51 6.43 5.87
C SER A 411 -18.06 7.85 5.75
N ALA A 412 -19.34 7.99 5.36
CA ALA A 412 -19.99 9.29 5.28
C ALA A 412 -19.99 10.05 6.62
N LEU A 413 -20.06 9.33 7.75
CA LEU A 413 -19.97 9.91 9.10
C LEU A 413 -18.56 10.40 9.42
N THR A 414 -17.53 9.62 9.06
CA THR A 414 -16.13 10.04 9.21
C THR A 414 -15.85 11.27 8.35
N TYR A 415 -16.36 11.29 7.11
CA TYR A 415 -16.24 12.45 6.23
C TYR A 415 -16.98 13.69 6.74
N SER A 416 -18.19 13.54 7.30
CA SER A 416 -18.93 14.68 7.84
C SER A 416 -18.17 15.33 9.00
N GLN A 417 -17.52 14.53 9.84
CA GLN A 417 -16.67 15.01 10.91
C GLN A 417 -15.34 15.59 10.39
N ALA A 418 -14.71 14.95 9.39
CA ALA A 418 -13.51 15.46 8.73
C ALA A 418 -13.74 16.86 8.13
N ARG A 419 -14.89 17.11 7.51
CA ARG A 419 -15.27 18.43 7.00
C ARG A 419 -15.30 19.50 8.09
N VAL A 420 -15.81 19.17 9.27
CA VAL A 420 -15.84 20.09 10.42
C VAL A 420 -14.44 20.38 10.93
N PHE A 421 -13.61 19.34 11.08
CA PHE A 421 -12.22 19.48 11.52
C PHE A 421 -11.38 20.29 10.53
N TYR A 422 -11.46 19.99 9.24
CA TYR A 422 -10.69 20.69 8.21
C TYR A 422 -11.11 22.15 8.12
N ARG A 423 -12.42 22.44 8.13
CA ARG A 423 -12.92 23.82 8.13
C ARG A 423 -12.41 24.62 9.33
N THR A 424 -12.47 24.02 10.53
CA THR A 424 -12.16 24.73 11.78
C THR A 424 -10.65 24.84 11.99
N GLY A 425 -9.92 23.73 11.78
CA GLY A 425 -8.48 23.64 11.94
C GLY A 425 -7.72 24.51 10.95
N PHE A 426 -8.08 24.46 9.65
CA PHE A 426 -7.42 25.33 8.67
C PHE A 426 -7.79 26.80 8.85
N ALA A 427 -9.03 27.12 9.26
CA ALA A 427 -9.39 28.50 9.58
C ALA A 427 -8.54 29.07 10.74
N ASP A 428 -8.28 28.26 11.78
CA ASP A 428 -7.40 28.67 12.88
C ASP A 428 -5.94 28.74 12.46
N PHE A 429 -5.46 27.76 11.70
CA PHE A 429 -4.10 27.74 11.14
C PHE A 429 -3.82 29.00 10.30
N TYR A 430 -4.67 29.31 9.32
CA TYR A 430 -4.50 30.48 8.46
C TYR A 430 -4.48 31.78 9.27
N ARG A 431 -5.33 31.89 10.29
CA ARG A 431 -5.32 33.04 11.20
C ARG A 431 -3.98 33.18 11.93
N ARG A 432 -3.39 32.08 12.39
CA ARG A 432 -2.09 32.07 13.11
C ARG A 432 -0.92 32.42 12.19
N VAL A 433 -0.95 32.00 10.93
CA VAL A 433 0.09 32.33 9.94
C VAL A 433 -0.14 33.68 9.24
N GLY A 434 -1.04 34.52 9.77
CA GLY A 434 -1.16 35.92 9.37
C GLY A 434 -2.20 36.22 8.28
N VAL A 435 -3.07 35.28 7.91
CA VAL A 435 -4.16 35.54 6.94
C VAL A 435 -5.26 36.41 7.59
N PRO A 436 -5.65 37.56 7.01
CA PRO A 436 -6.64 38.45 7.61
C PRO A 436 -8.02 37.80 7.77
N LYS A 437 -8.69 38.02 8.92
CA LYS A 437 -10.04 37.51 9.21
C LYS A 437 -11.07 37.84 8.11
N ARG A 438 -10.96 39.03 7.48
CA ARG A 438 -11.84 39.44 6.37
C ARG A 438 -11.66 38.54 5.13
N SER A 439 -10.43 38.12 4.85
CA SER A 439 -10.13 37.23 3.72
C SER A 439 -10.64 35.80 3.98
N LEU A 440 -10.52 35.32 5.21
CA LEU A 440 -11.08 34.03 5.62
C LEU A 440 -12.61 34.01 5.53
N ARG A 441 -13.29 35.11 5.92
CA ARG A 441 -14.74 35.25 5.76
C ARG A 441 -15.16 35.20 4.29
N ARG A 442 -14.45 35.91 3.40
CA ARG A 442 -14.69 35.89 1.95
C ARG A 442 -14.51 34.50 1.34
N ASN A 443 -13.60 33.69 1.88
CA ASN A 443 -13.28 32.34 1.41
C ASN A 443 -13.93 31.22 2.25
N GLN A 444 -14.97 31.52 3.05
CA GLN A 444 -15.64 30.52 3.89
C GLN A 444 -16.22 29.35 3.09
N HIS A 445 -16.67 29.63 1.86
CA HIS A 445 -17.17 28.62 0.94
C HIS A 445 -16.06 27.65 0.50
N HIS A 446 -14.83 28.14 0.24
CA HIS A 446 -13.66 27.29 -0.02
C HIS A 446 -13.27 26.45 1.22
N LEU A 447 -13.26 27.03 2.42
CA LEU A 447 -12.98 26.30 3.66
C LEU A 447 -13.97 25.15 3.90
N SER A 448 -15.23 25.33 3.49
CA SER A 448 -16.29 24.33 3.70
C SER A 448 -16.29 23.21 2.65
N ARG A 449 -15.59 23.40 1.51
CA ARG A 449 -15.50 22.45 0.39
C ARG A 449 -14.06 22.04 0.05
N MET A 450 -13.11 22.35 0.94
CA MET A 450 -11.68 22.11 0.71
C MET A 450 -11.37 20.62 0.55
N ILE A 451 -12.18 19.77 1.21
CA ILE A 451 -12.20 18.33 0.98
C ILE A 451 -13.56 17.89 0.45
N GLY A 452 -13.55 16.86 -0.40
CA GLY A 452 -14.73 16.19 -0.96
C GLY A 452 -14.70 14.70 -0.67
N HIS A 453 -15.87 14.07 -0.76
CA HIS A 453 -16.04 12.63 -0.63
C HIS A 453 -16.54 12.09 -1.97
N LEU A 454 -15.71 11.27 -2.61
CA LEU A 454 -15.95 10.70 -3.93
C LEU A 454 -15.61 9.22 -3.84
N ASP A 455 -16.55 8.35 -4.20
CA ASP A 455 -16.37 6.89 -4.22
C ASP A 455 -15.77 6.32 -2.94
N GLY A 456 -16.29 6.79 -1.80
CA GLY A 456 -15.85 6.33 -0.49
C GLY A 456 -14.50 6.89 -0.04
N ARG A 457 -13.84 7.76 -0.80
CA ARG A 457 -12.53 8.34 -0.45
C ARG A 457 -12.61 9.85 -0.27
N VAL A 458 -11.70 10.39 0.53
CA VAL A 458 -11.59 11.84 0.74
C VAL A 458 -10.54 12.40 -0.22
N TYR A 459 -10.87 13.50 -0.88
CA TYR A 459 -9.97 14.22 -1.78
C TYR A 459 -9.91 15.69 -1.41
N TYR A 460 -8.75 16.31 -1.56
CA TYR A 460 -8.65 17.75 -1.66
C TYR A 460 -9.24 18.24 -2.97
N ARG A 461 -10.05 19.29 -2.89
CA ARG A 461 -10.48 20.08 -4.03
C ARG A 461 -9.41 21.13 -4.32
N LEU A 462 -8.69 20.99 -5.42
CA LEU A 462 -7.43 21.72 -5.62
C LEU A 462 -7.62 23.23 -5.84
N ASP A 463 -8.71 23.65 -6.48
CA ASP A 463 -9.08 25.07 -6.61
C ASP A 463 -9.23 25.74 -5.24
N ALA A 464 -9.95 25.10 -4.32
CA ALA A 464 -10.16 25.57 -2.96
C ALA A 464 -8.88 25.51 -2.15
N TRP A 465 -8.11 24.45 -2.33
CA TRP A 465 -6.84 24.27 -1.65
C TRP A 465 -5.85 25.38 -2.02
N PHE A 466 -5.62 25.67 -3.30
CA PHE A 466 -4.72 26.74 -3.75
C PHE A 466 -5.25 28.13 -3.43
N ALA A 467 -6.56 28.36 -3.52
CA ALA A 467 -7.17 29.62 -3.14
C ALA A 467 -6.99 29.94 -1.64
N LEU A 468 -6.97 28.92 -0.78
CA LEU A 468 -6.78 29.08 0.66
C LEU A 468 -5.30 29.20 1.05
N HIS A 469 -4.45 28.27 0.61
CA HIS A 469 -3.02 28.28 0.92
C HIS A 469 -2.29 29.46 0.26
N GLY A 470 -2.74 29.89 -0.92
CA GLY A 470 -2.24 31.08 -1.60
C GLY A 470 -2.40 32.39 -0.83
N GLN A 471 -3.21 32.40 0.23
CA GLN A 471 -3.36 33.58 1.11
C GLN A 471 -2.27 33.64 2.19
N ILE A 472 -1.51 32.56 2.41
CA ILE A 472 -0.42 32.55 3.39
C ILE A 472 0.68 33.52 2.91
N PRO A 473 1.12 34.47 3.75
CA PRO A 473 2.24 35.34 3.43
C PRO A 473 3.48 34.53 3.03
N GLY A 474 4.02 34.77 1.83
CA GLY A 474 5.19 34.05 1.32
C GLY A 474 4.90 32.68 0.68
N PHE A 475 3.64 32.30 0.48
CA PHE A 475 3.27 31.01 -0.10
C PHE A 475 3.96 30.71 -1.44
N GLU A 476 4.14 31.70 -2.32
CA GLU A 476 4.79 31.50 -3.62
C GLU A 476 6.23 30.96 -3.51
N LEU A 477 6.94 31.19 -2.40
CA LEU A 477 8.27 30.64 -2.17
C LEU A 477 8.24 29.14 -1.83
N ILE A 478 7.18 28.68 -1.16
CA ILE A 478 7.02 27.29 -0.71
C ILE A 478 6.07 26.48 -1.61
N ARG A 479 5.38 27.15 -2.54
CA ARG A 479 4.40 26.56 -3.47
C ARG A 479 4.96 25.37 -4.25
N PRO A 480 6.20 25.38 -4.79
CA PRO A 480 6.73 24.22 -5.50
C PRO A 480 6.93 22.99 -4.60
N MET A 481 7.32 23.20 -3.34
CA MET A 481 7.46 22.13 -2.36
C MET A 481 6.10 21.51 -2.02
N TRP A 482 5.09 22.34 -1.83
CA TRP A 482 3.74 21.89 -1.51
C TRP A 482 2.99 21.27 -2.70
N GLN A 483 3.29 21.71 -3.93
CA GLN A 483 2.81 21.05 -5.14
C GLN A 483 3.36 19.64 -5.27
N ARG A 484 4.66 19.43 -4.95
CA ARG A 484 5.23 18.09 -4.89
C ARG A 484 4.57 17.23 -3.81
N SER A 485 4.28 17.78 -2.63
CA SER A 485 3.56 17.07 -1.56
C SER A 485 2.07 16.81 -1.85
N LEU A 486 1.53 17.33 -2.95
CA LEU A 486 0.17 17.05 -3.45
C LEU A 486 0.17 16.16 -4.71
N GLY A 487 1.35 15.64 -5.10
CA GLY A 487 1.50 14.70 -6.21
C GLY A 487 1.63 15.35 -7.59
N PHE A 488 1.87 16.66 -7.69
CA PHE A 488 2.06 17.33 -8.97
C PHE A 488 3.48 17.15 -9.50
N THR A 489 3.62 16.68 -10.74
CA THR A 489 4.89 16.52 -11.47
C THR A 489 5.25 17.72 -12.36
N GLN A 490 4.26 18.58 -12.67
CA GLN A 490 4.44 19.90 -13.30
C GLN A 490 3.47 20.92 -12.69
N PRO A 491 3.80 22.24 -12.66
CA PRO A 491 2.88 23.25 -12.14
C PRO A 491 1.61 23.31 -13.01
N PRO A 492 0.40 23.20 -12.44
CA PRO A 492 -0.84 23.22 -13.22
C PRO A 492 -1.05 24.57 -13.91
N ASP A 493 -1.50 24.55 -15.17
CA ASP A 493 -1.78 25.74 -15.99
C ASP A 493 -2.92 26.61 -15.43
N HIS A 494 -3.71 26.08 -14.50
CA HIS A 494 -4.91 26.73 -13.97
C HIS A 494 -4.84 26.91 -12.46
N ALA A 495 -4.00 27.85 -12.02
CA ALA A 495 -4.17 28.56 -10.75
C ALA A 495 -3.28 29.81 -10.74
N ARG A 496 -3.60 30.80 -11.58
CA ARG A 496 -3.20 32.18 -11.28
C ARG A 496 -4.27 32.72 -10.32
N PRO A 497 -3.93 33.12 -9.09
CA PRO A 497 -4.83 33.94 -8.31
C PRO A 497 -5.13 35.20 -9.10
N ASP A 498 -6.39 35.63 -9.15
CA ASP A 498 -6.82 36.89 -9.75
C ASP A 498 -5.78 37.99 -9.46
N GLU A 499 -5.16 38.53 -10.51
CA GLU A 499 -4.12 39.57 -10.40
C GLU A 499 -4.65 40.87 -9.75
N GLY A 500 -5.95 40.95 -9.51
CA GLY A 500 -6.65 42.08 -8.89
C GLY A 500 -6.31 42.34 -7.41
N ASP A 501 -5.85 41.37 -6.62
CA ASP A 501 -5.54 41.58 -5.19
C ASP A 501 -4.03 41.78 -4.91
N ARG A 502 -3.15 41.52 -5.89
CA ARG A 502 -1.68 41.63 -5.72
C ARG A 502 -1.18 43.08 -5.71
N ARG A 503 -1.89 44.02 -6.34
CA ARG A 503 -1.49 45.44 -6.38
C ARG A 503 -1.64 46.19 -5.05
N ARG A 504 -2.30 45.62 -4.03
CA ARG A 504 -2.47 46.30 -2.72
C ARG A 504 -1.51 45.86 -1.62
N ALA A 505 -0.91 44.67 -1.72
CA ALA A 505 -0.04 44.14 -0.67
C ALA A 505 1.44 44.53 -0.84
N TRP A 506 1.92 44.70 -2.07
CA TRP A 506 3.32 45.07 -2.34
C TRP A 506 3.60 46.58 -2.44
N GLY A 507 2.55 47.41 -2.58
CA GLY A 507 2.68 48.87 -2.66
C GLY A 507 2.98 49.59 -1.34
N ARG A 508 3.19 48.87 -0.22
CA ARG A 508 3.52 49.47 1.09
C ARG A 508 4.91 49.12 1.63
N CYS A 509 5.64 48.21 1.00
CA CYS A 509 6.98 47.82 1.49
C CYS A 509 8.15 48.43 0.70
N CYS A 510 7.93 48.91 -0.53
CA CYS A 510 8.99 49.56 -1.34
C CYS A 510 8.40 50.72 -2.16
N GLY A 511 8.10 51.85 -1.52
CA GLY A 511 7.89 53.12 -2.21
C GLY A 511 9.17 53.95 -2.19
N PRO A 512 9.62 54.55 -3.31
CA PRO A 512 10.82 55.38 -3.33
C PRO A 512 10.62 56.62 -2.44
N ARG A 513 11.56 56.82 -1.50
CA ARG A 513 11.69 58.08 -0.76
C ARG A 513 11.93 59.22 -1.76
N PRO A 514 11.21 60.36 -1.66
CA PRO A 514 11.58 61.54 -2.42
C PRO A 514 12.91 62.08 -1.89
N ALA A 515 13.83 62.34 -2.81
CA ALA A 515 15.07 63.03 -2.53
C ALA A 515 14.82 64.55 -2.48
N SER A 516 15.08 65.18 -1.34
CA SER A 516 15.67 66.53 -1.31
C SER A 516 16.18 66.92 0.09
N ALA A 517 17.48 67.23 0.10
CA ALA A 517 18.16 68.32 0.80
C ALA A 517 18.24 68.38 2.35
N GLY A 518 19.49 68.25 2.84
CA GLY A 518 20.04 69.13 3.88
C GLY A 518 20.34 68.48 5.24
N PRO A 519 21.59 68.52 5.74
CA PRO A 519 21.95 67.95 7.04
C PRO A 519 21.77 68.98 8.15
N THR A 520 21.10 68.60 9.24
CA THR A 520 21.29 69.19 10.56
C THR A 520 21.20 68.10 11.63
N SER A 521 22.33 67.80 12.27
CA SER A 521 22.37 67.35 13.69
C SER A 521 22.39 68.61 14.58
N PRO A 522 22.29 68.56 15.92
CA PRO A 522 22.10 67.45 16.88
C PRO A 522 20.83 67.72 17.77
N ASN A 523 20.39 66.97 18.79
CA ASN A 523 21.03 66.62 20.06
C ASN A 523 20.01 65.77 20.90
N PRO A 524 20.45 65.02 21.93
CA PRO A 524 19.66 64.07 22.71
C PRO A 524 19.08 64.68 24.00
N ALA A 525 18.48 63.82 24.84
CA ALA A 525 17.69 64.10 26.06
C ALA A 525 16.20 64.34 25.72
N ASP A 526 15.22 63.85 26.46
CA ASP A 526 15.20 63.48 27.86
C ASP A 526 13.91 62.71 28.16
N CYS A 527 13.89 62.07 29.33
CA CYS A 527 12.69 61.64 30.07
C CYS A 527 11.81 60.55 29.41
N GLY A 528 11.43 59.47 30.08
CA GLY A 528 11.28 59.31 31.52
C GLY A 528 9.88 58.79 31.78
N SER A 529 9.82 57.55 32.27
CA SER A 529 8.91 57.06 33.31
C SER A 529 7.39 57.15 33.16
N SER A 530 6.79 55.98 33.46
CA SER A 530 5.52 55.81 34.21
C SER A 530 4.25 56.12 33.42
N CYS A 531 3.08 55.52 33.66
CA CYS A 531 2.60 54.58 34.65
C CYS A 531 1.30 54.01 34.05
N ALA A 532 1.03 52.72 34.19
CA ALA A 532 0.00 52.18 35.09
C ALA A 532 -1.43 52.13 34.54
N GLY A 533 -2.10 51.03 34.89
CA GLY A 533 -3.55 50.86 34.85
C GLY A 533 -4.07 50.30 33.52
N GLY A 534 -4.78 49.18 33.47
CA GLY A 534 -5.39 48.38 34.51
C GLY A 534 -6.36 47.41 33.83
N THR A 535 -6.34 46.16 34.29
CA THR A 535 -7.46 45.21 34.40
C THR A 535 -8.69 45.41 33.50
N SER A 536 -8.92 44.45 32.62
CA SER A 536 -9.99 43.44 32.77
C SER A 536 -9.85 42.36 31.72
#